data_AF-A0AAV1NW54-F1
#
_entry.id   AF-A0AAV1NW54-F1
#
_cell.length_a   1.000
_cell.length_b   1.000
_cell.length_c   1.000
_cell.angle_alpha   90.00
_cell.angle_beta   90.00
_cell.angle_gamma   90.00
#
_symmetry.space_group_name_H-M   'P 1'
#
loop_
_entity.id
_entity.type
_entity.pdbx_description
1 polymer ?
#
loop_
_entity_poly.entity_id
_entity_poly.type
_entity_poly.pdbx_seq_one_letter_code
_entity_poly.pdbx_strand_id
1 'polypeptide(L)' 'MAQAAQALDANSQIQVEHDRKRRQFVIRLNGSHDRAVLLYEYVGKKTVDLQHTEVPDAYRGRGIAKHLAKPWILWWKRI' A
#
# COMPACT_ATOMS: atom_id res chain seq x y z
N MET A 1 -10.19 -0.75 26.88
CA MET A 1 -10.52 0.31 25.90
C MET A 1 -9.44 0.31 24.84
N ALA A 2 -9.84 0.37 23.56
CA ALA A 2 -9.04 0.03 22.38
C ALA A 2 -7.76 0.88 22.24
N GLN A 3 -6.72 0.23 21.72
CA GLN A 3 -5.33 0.67 21.70
C GLN A 3 -5.08 1.93 20.87
N ALA A 4 -4.00 2.62 21.26
CA ALA A 4 -3.55 3.91 20.77
C ALA A 4 -3.36 3.94 19.25
N ALA A 5 -4.16 4.78 18.58
CA ALA A 5 -3.90 5.24 17.23
C ALA A 5 -2.68 6.17 17.25
N GLN A 6 -1.47 5.59 17.18
CA GLN A 6 -0.27 6.37 16.92
C GLN A 6 -0.41 6.97 15.51
N ALA A 7 -0.52 8.30 15.48
CA ALA A 7 -0.53 9.06 14.26
C ALA A 7 0.79 8.81 13.53
N LEU A 8 0.74 8.06 12.42
CA LEU A 8 1.86 7.99 11.49
C LEU A 8 2.13 9.42 11.03
N ASP A 9 3.16 10.00 11.60
CA ASP A 9 3.70 11.27 11.15
C ASP A 9 3.97 11.14 9.65
N ALA A 10 3.50 12.08 8.85
CA ALA A 10 3.57 12.05 7.38
C ALA A 10 5.02 11.99 6.85
N ASN A 11 6.01 12.09 7.74
CA ASN A 11 7.44 12.04 7.48
C ASN A 11 8.13 10.75 8.00
N SER A 12 7.41 9.89 8.71
CA SER A 12 7.92 8.58 9.13
C SER A 12 8.04 7.70 7.90
N GLN A 13 9.27 7.38 7.49
CA GLN A 13 9.65 6.59 6.32
C GLN A 13 8.69 5.42 6.03
N ILE A 14 7.64 5.67 5.23
CA ILE A 14 6.61 4.69 4.89
C ILE A 14 7.24 3.72 3.91
N GLN A 15 7.52 2.49 4.37
CA GLN A 15 8.11 1.46 3.53
C GLN A 15 7.03 0.68 2.80
N VAL A 16 7.17 0.59 1.48
CA VAL A 16 6.29 -0.21 0.64
C VAL A 16 7.01 -1.51 0.29
N GLU A 17 6.47 -2.62 0.77
CA GLU A 17 6.91 -3.97 0.50
C GLU A 17 6.20 -4.49 -0.76
N HIS A 18 6.94 -4.92 -1.77
CA HIS A 18 6.36 -5.48 -2.99
C HIS A 18 6.43 -7.01 -2.97
N ASP A 19 5.28 -7.65 -2.83
CA ASP A 19 5.15 -9.10 -2.92
C ASP A 19 4.71 -9.49 -4.34
N ARG A 20 5.69 -9.81 -5.18
CA ARG A 20 5.46 -10.27 -6.56
C ARG A 20 4.76 -11.63 -6.65
N LYS A 21 4.93 -12.49 -5.65
CA LYS A 21 4.31 -13.84 -5.65
C LYS A 21 2.81 -13.72 -5.41
N ARG A 22 2.42 -12.85 -4.48
CA ARG A 22 1.01 -12.56 -4.16
C ARG A 22 0.41 -11.45 -5.02
N ARG A 23 1.22 -10.81 -5.88
CA ARG A 23 0.83 -9.68 -6.73
C ARG A 23 0.18 -8.56 -5.93
N GLN A 24 0.88 -8.15 -4.88
CA GLN A 24 0.39 -7.11 -3.98
C GLN A 24 1.52 -6.21 -3.50
N PHE A 25 1.19 -4.96 -3.22
CA PHE A 25 2.03 -4.01 -2.51
C PHE A 25 1.46 -3.84 -1.11
N VAL A 26 2.33 -3.91 -0.10
CA VAL A 26 1.94 -3.84 1.32
C VAL A 26 2.69 -2.68 1.95
N ILE A 27 1.98 -1.87 2.72
CA ILE A 27 2.60 -0.89 3.62
C ILE A 27 2.33 -1.34 5.05
N ARG A 28 3.42 -1.53 5.80
CA ARG A 28 3.35 -1.77 7.24
C ARG A 28 3.24 -0.43 7.94
N LEU A 29 2.16 -0.25 8.69
CA LEU A 29 1.89 0.96 9.44
C LEU A 29 2.53 0.78 10.82
N ASN A 30 3.69 1.40 11.04
CA ASN A 30 4.43 1.27 12.29
C ASN A 30 3.56 1.67 13.49
N GLY A 31 3.42 0.75 14.45
CA GLY A 31 2.60 0.96 15.65
C GLY A 31 1.21 0.30 15.62
N SER A 32 0.85 -0.45 14.58
CA SER A 32 -0.40 -1.22 14.55
C SER A 32 -0.27 -2.54 13.78
N HIS A 33 -1.16 -3.51 14.09
CA HIS A 33 -1.34 -4.72 13.28
C HIS A 33 -1.98 -4.43 11.92
N ASP A 34 -2.45 -3.19 11.75
CA ASP A 34 -3.01 -2.67 10.51
C ASP A 34 -1.95 -2.50 9.42
N ARG A 35 -2.35 -2.84 8.20
CA ARG A 35 -1.54 -2.72 6.99
C ARG A 35 -2.41 -2.22 5.86
N ALA A 36 -1.82 -1.42 4.98
CA ALA A 36 -2.47 -1.05 3.73
C ALA A 36 -1.99 -2.00 2.62
N VAL A 37 -2.91 -2.47 1.80
CA VAL A 37 -2.64 -3.49 0.78
C VAL A 37 -3.19 -3.02 -0.55
N LEU A 38 -2.40 -3.14 -1.62
CA LEU A 38 -2.83 -2.88 -2.98
C LEU A 38 -2.58 -4.14 -3.81
N LEU A 39 -3.66 -4.74 -4.27
CA LEU A 39 -3.69 -5.96 -5.07
C LEU A 39 -3.78 -5.60 -6.55
N TYR A 40 -3.03 -6.34 -7.36
CA TYR A 40 -3.02 -6.17 -8.80
C TYR A 40 -2.99 -7.50 -9.52
N GLU A 41 -3.40 -7.51 -10.78
CA GLU A 41 -3.40 -8.71 -11.62
C GLU A 41 -2.81 -8.42 -13.00
N TYR A 42 -2.18 -9.41 -13.63
CA TYR A 42 -1.70 -9.27 -15.00
C TYR A 42 -2.83 -9.61 -15.96
N VAL A 43 -3.31 -8.61 -16.70
CA VAL A 43 -4.41 -8.78 -17.66
C VAL A 43 -3.91 -8.78 -19.11
N GLY A 44 -2.60 -8.59 -19.34
CA GLY A 44 -1.99 -8.63 -20.66
C GLY A 44 -0.46 -8.73 -20.60
N LYS A 45 0.18 -8.76 -21.78
CA LYS A 45 1.66 -8.87 -21.90
C LYS A 45 2.40 -7.75 -21.20
N LYS A 46 1.84 -6.55 -21.28
CA LYS A 46 2.26 -5.34 -20.58
C LYS A 46 1.01 -4.58 -20.17
N THR A 47 0.12 -5.25 -19.46
CA THR A 47 -1.00 -4.58 -18.77
C THR A 47 -1.21 -5.21 -17.41
N VAL A 48 -1.25 -4.38 -16.38
CA VAL A 48 -1.57 -4.77 -15.01
C VAL A 48 -2.81 -3.99 -14.59
N ASP A 49 -3.79 -4.72 -14.08
CA ASP A 49 -5.03 -4.16 -13.56
C ASP A 49 -4.96 -4.03 -12.04
N LEU A 50 -5.47 -2.92 -11.51
CA LEU A 50 -5.57 -2.68 -10.08
C LEU A 50 -6.92 -3.16 -9.57
N GLN A 51 -6.91 -4.31 -8.92
CA GLN A 51 -8.16 -4.97 -8.51
C GLN A 51 -8.70 -4.41 -7.20
N HIS A 52 -7.84 -4.23 -6.20
CA HIS A 52 -8.30 -3.88 -4.86
C HIS A 52 -7.27 -3.07 -4.09
N THR A 53 -7.71 -2.01 -3.40
CA THR A 53 -6.87 -1.23 -2.49
C THR A 53 -7.53 -1.18 -1.12
N GLU A 54 -6.94 -1.86 -0.16
CA GLU A 54 -7.35 -1.87 1.23
C GLU A 54 -6.50 -0.87 2.01
N VAL A 55 -7.15 0.13 2.60
CA VAL A 55 -6.52 1.05 3.54
C VAL A 55 -7.35 1.04 4.82
N PRO A 56 -6.74 0.74 5.98
CA PRO A 56 -7.45 0.71 7.24
C PRO A 56 -8.03 2.09 7.57
N ASP A 57 -9.25 2.10 8.08
CA ASP A 57 -10.06 3.32 8.19
C ASP A 57 -9.40 4.37 9.09
N ALA A 58 -8.73 3.93 10.16
CA ALA A 58 -7.92 4.76 11.07
C ALA A 58 -6.80 5.57 10.38
N TYR A 59 -6.41 5.17 9.17
CA TYR A 59 -5.33 5.77 8.39
C TYR A 59 -5.82 6.35 7.05
N ARG A 60 -7.13 6.26 6.76
CA ARG A 60 -7.73 6.97 5.63
C ARG A 60 -7.67 8.48 5.84
N GLY A 61 -7.70 9.23 4.74
CA GLY A 61 -7.51 10.69 4.77
C GLY A 61 -6.07 11.16 4.97
N ARG A 62 -5.11 10.26 5.28
CA ARG A 62 -3.68 10.60 5.42
C ARG A 62 -2.84 10.43 4.15
N GLY A 63 -3.49 10.12 3.02
CA GLY A 63 -2.80 9.92 1.74
C GLY A 63 -1.98 8.62 1.63
N ILE A 64 -2.27 7.59 2.44
CA ILE A 64 -1.57 6.28 2.38
C ILE A 64 -1.72 5.61 1.01
N ALA A 65 -2.90 5.69 0.40
CA ALA A 65 -3.13 5.16 -0.96
C ALA A 65 -2.19 5.78 -2.00
N LYS A 66 -1.89 7.08 -1.88
CA LYS A 66 -0.93 7.76 -2.76
C LYS A 66 0.49 7.21 -2.60
N HIS A 67 0.88 6.88 -1.37
CA HIS A 67 2.16 6.27 -1.07
C HIS A 67 2.27 4.83 -1.58
N LEU A 68 1.16 4.08 -1.62
CA LEU A 68 1.08 2.76 -2.28
C LEU A 68 1.17 2.89 -3.81
N ALA A 69 0.44 3.83 -4.39
CA ALA A 69 0.36 3.99 -5.84
C ALA A 69 1.70 4.42 -6.45
N LYS A 70 2.48 5.26 -5.77
CA LYS A 70 3.77 5.76 -6.27
C LYS A 70 4.77 4.65 -6.66
N PRO A 71 5.14 3.70 -5.77
CA PRO A 71 6.01 2.59 -6.11
C PRO A 71 5.36 1.61 -7.09
N TRP A 72 4.04 1.42 -7.04
CA TRP A 72 3.33 0.62 -8.06
C TRP A 72 3.51 1.20 -9.47
N ILE A 73 3.29 2.51 -9.65
CA ILE A 73 3.50 3.20 -10.92
C ILE A 73 4.98 3.16 -11.34
N LEU A 74 5.91 3.31 -10.40
CA LEU A 74 7.34 3.26 -10.72
C LEU A 74 7.77 1.86 -11.17
N TRP A 75 7.26 0.84 -10.50
CA TRP A 75 7.50 -0.55 -10.89
C TRP A 75 6.90 -0.84 -12.25
N TRP A 76 5.65 -0.40 -12.48
CA TRP A 76 4.96 -0.48 -13.77
C TRP A 76 5.76 0.15 -14.91
N LYS A 77 6.41 1.28 -14.68
CA LYS A 77 7.26 1.93 -15.69
C LYS A 77 8.53 1.14 -16.04
N ARG A 78 8.89 0.12 -15.26
CA ARG A 78 10.13 -0.66 -15.39
C ARG A 78 9.92 -2.07 -15.97
N ILE A 79 8.68 -2.49 -16.20
CA ILE A 79 8.32 -3.75 -16.90
C ILE A 79 7.88 -3.44 -18.33
#